data_AF-A0A7W1FEL7-F1
#
_entry.id   AF-A0A7W1FEL7-F1
#
_cell.length_a   1.000
_cell.length_b   1.000
_cell.length_c   1.000
_cell.angle_alpha   90.00
_cell.angle_beta   90.00
_cell.angle_gamma   90.00
#
_symmetry.space_group_name_H-M   'P 1'
#
loop_
_entity.id
_entity.type
_entity.pdbx_description
1 polymer ?
#
loop_
_entity_poly.entity_id
_entity_poly.type
_entity_poly.pdbx_seq_one_letter_code
_entity_poly.pdbx_strand_id
1 'polypeptide(L)' 'MMELYKAYPEKQNFFDKSFSKEINDIDKLSGTRNFKEQIIAGKTEEEIRRSWEPGLTNYKKTRKKYLLYK' A
#
# COMPACT_ATOMS: atom_id res chain seq x y z
N MET A 1 5.84 -3.36 7.36
CA MET A 1 6.09 -2.13 6.56
C MET A 1 6.24 -0.90 7.46
N MET A 2 5.20 -0.48 8.18
CA MET A 2 5.24 0.68 9.08
C MET A 2 6.34 0.58 10.16
N GLU A 3 6.46 -0.58 10.80
CA GLU A 3 7.51 -0.83 11.79
C GLU A 3 8.91 -0.72 11.21
N LEU A 4 9.14 -1.29 10.02
CA LEU A 4 10.41 -1.21 9.30
C LEU A 4 10.74 0.25 8.94
N TYR A 5 9.75 0.98 8.41
CA TYR A 5 9.91 2.40 8.11
C TYR A 5 10.25 3.19 9.37
N LYS A 6 9.60 2.90 10.51
CA LYS A 6 9.88 3.55 11.81
C LYS A 6 11.27 3.22 12.34
N ALA A 7 11.73 1.98 12.19
CA ALA A 7 13.05 1.54 12.66
C ALA A 7 14.22 2.01 11.79
N TYR A 8 13.99 2.30 10.50
CA TYR A 8 15.06 2.66 9.57
C TYR A 8 15.61 4.08 9.83
N PRO A 9 16.93 4.27 9.98
CA PRO A 9 17.50 5.57 10.36
C PRO A 9 17.33 6.66 9.29
N GLU A 10 17.52 6.34 8.01
CA GLU A 10 17.50 7.31 6.92
C GLU A 10 16.17 7.31 6.15
N LYS A 11 15.12 7.95 6.69
CA LYS A 11 13.75 7.88 6.12
C LYS A 11 13.65 8.19 4.62
N GLN A 12 14.47 9.11 4.13
CA GLN A 12 14.54 9.53 2.73
C GLN A 12 14.96 8.40 1.78
N ASN A 13 15.77 7.47 2.27
CA ASN A 13 16.34 6.36 1.50
C ASN A 13 15.48 5.09 1.59
N PHE A 14 14.50 5.04 2.49
CA PHE A 14 13.75 3.80 2.77
C PHE A 14 13.09 3.19 1.53
N PHE A 15 12.57 4.02 0.63
CA PHE A 15 11.90 3.60 -0.60
C PHE A 15 12.80 3.70 -1.84
N ASP A 16 14.11 3.91 -1.65
CA ASP A 16 15.05 3.91 -2.75
C ASP A 16 15.28 2.47 -3.24
N LYS A 17 14.90 2.23 -4.50
CA LYS A 17 15.06 0.96 -5.19
C LYS A 17 16.46 0.77 -5.81
N SER A 18 17.34 1.77 -5.72
CA SER A 18 18.69 1.70 -6.28
C SER A 18 19.60 0.73 -5.51
N PHE A 19 19.30 0.46 -4.24
CA PHE A 19 20.12 -0.38 -3.37
C PHE A 19 20.23 -1.84 -3.81
N SER A 20 19.21 -2.40 -4.46
CA SER A 20 19.21 -3.79 -4.92
C SER A 20 18.09 -4.03 -5.93
N LYS A 21 18.31 -4.97 -6.87
CA LYS A 21 17.30 -5.33 -7.89
C LYS A 21 16.09 -6.05 -7.30
N GLU A 22 16.24 -6.59 -6.11
CA GLU A 22 15.20 -7.26 -5.33
C GLU A 22 14.27 -6.24 -4.64
N ILE A 23 14.74 -5.01 -4.43
CA ILE A 23 13.93 -3.90 -3.91
C ILE A 23 13.11 -3.31 -5.06
N ASN A 24 11.88 -3.82 -5.19
CA ASN A 24 10.93 -3.37 -6.20
C ASN A 24 10.25 -2.04 -5.83
N ASP A 25 9.58 -1.45 -6.81
CA ASP A 25 8.83 -0.20 -6.66
C ASP A 25 7.52 -0.42 -5.89
N ILE A 26 7.44 0.15 -4.68
CA ILE A 26 6.27 -0.03 -3.81
C ILE A 26 4.97 0.53 -4.42
N ASP A 27 5.06 1.58 -5.24
CA ASP A 27 3.89 2.19 -5.88
C ASP A 27 3.30 1.20 -6.90
N LYS A 28 4.15 0.38 -7.54
CA LYS A 28 3.71 -0.71 -8.43
C LYS A 28 3.14 -1.90 -7.67
N LEU A 29 3.78 -2.30 -6.57
CA LEU A 29 3.33 -3.44 -5.76
C LEU A 29 1.98 -3.18 -5.08
N SER A 30 1.77 -1.96 -4.59
CA SER A 30 0.53 -1.56 -3.93
C SER A 30 -0.55 -1.08 -4.91
N GLY A 31 -0.19 -0.84 -6.18
CA GLY A 31 -1.09 -0.32 -7.19
C GLY A 31 -1.53 1.13 -6.97
N THR A 32 -0.87 1.87 -6.08
CA THR A 32 -1.17 3.27 -5.77
C THR A 32 0.03 3.99 -5.16
N ARG A 33 0.16 5.30 -5.41
CA ARG A 33 1.18 6.14 -4.76
C ARG A 33 0.80 6.50 -3.31
N ASN A 34 -0.50 6.50 -3.02
CA ASN A 34 -1.06 6.95 -1.75
C ASN A 34 -0.54 6.10 -0.56
N PHE A 35 -0.29 4.81 -0.77
CA PHE A 35 0.20 3.93 0.30
C PHE A 35 1.54 4.42 0.85
N LYS A 36 2.51 4.73 -0.02
CA LYS A 36 3.81 5.27 0.38
C LYS A 36 3.66 6.60 1.11
N GLU A 37 2.84 7.50 0.58
CA GLU A 37 2.57 8.82 1.16
C GLU A 37 1.96 8.71 2.57
N GLN A 38 1.03 7.79 2.78
CA GLN A 38 0.41 7.54 4.09
C GLN A 38 1.41 7.02 5.14
N ILE A 39 2.34 6.15 4.73
CA ILE A 39 3.42 5.66 5.61
C ILE A 39 4.34 6.82 6.02
N ILE A 40 4.75 7.66 5.07
CA ILE A 40 5.59 8.84 5.32
C ILE A 40 4.86 9.83 6.23
N ALA A 41 3.55 10.03 6.02
CA ALA A 41 2.71 10.91 6.83
C ALA A 41 2.39 10.35 8.24
N GLY A 42 2.86 9.15 8.59
CA GLY A 42 2.66 8.56 9.90
C GLY A 42 1.21 8.15 10.19
N LYS A 43 0.43 7.83 9.15
CA LYS A 43 -0.94 7.33 9.30
C LYS A 43 -0.97 5.99 10.04
N THR A 44 -2.00 5.78 10.85
CA THR A 44 -2.27 4.49 11.49
C THR A 44 -2.69 3.45 10.46
N GLU A 45 -2.52 2.16 10.80
CA GLU A 45 -2.96 1.07 9.93
C GLU A 45 -4.46 1.16 9.66
N GLU A 46 -5.25 1.52 10.68
CA GLU A 46 -6.69 1.70 10.58
C GLU A 46 -7.05 2.81 9.58
N GLU A 47 -6.34 3.94 9.60
CA GLU A 47 -6.55 5.01 8.61
C GLU A 47 -6.23 4.55 7.18
N ILE A 48 -5.11 3.84 7.00
CA ILE A 48 -4.69 3.31 5.70
C ILE A 48 -5.74 2.32 5.17
N ARG A 49 -6.18 1.37 5.99
CA ARG A 49 -7.21 0.39 5.62
C ARG A 49 -8.55 1.04 5.30
N ARG A 50 -8.96 2.05 6.08
CA ARG A 50 -10.17 2.82 5.78
C ARG A 50 -10.09 3.50 4.42
N SER A 51 -8.90 3.93 3.97
CA SER A 51 -8.74 4.52 2.65
C SER A 51 -9.00 3.54 1.49
N TRP A 52 -8.87 2.24 1.73
CA TRP A 52 -9.12 1.20 0.73
C TRP A 52 -10.60 0.80 0.64
N GLU A 53 -11.34 0.91 1.74
CA GLU A 53 -12.70 0.37 1.86
C GLU A 53 -13.68 0.88 0.79
N PRO A 54 -13.66 2.15 0.35
CA PRO A 54 -14.53 2.60 -0.74
C PRO A 54 -14.26 1.85 -2.05
N GLY A 55 -12.98 1.65 -2.40
CA GLY A 55 -12.58 0.91 -3.60
C GLY A 55 -12.96 -0.57 -3.51
N LEU A 56 -12.72 -1.18 -2.35
CA LEU A 56 -13.11 -2.57 -2.07
C LEU A 56 -14.62 -2.76 -2.14
N THR A 57 -15.39 -1.83 -1.60
CA THR A 57 -16.86 -1.84 -1.64
C THR A 57 -17.38 -1.78 -3.08
N ASN A 58 -16.80 -0.92 -3.90
CA ASN A 58 -17.17 -0.83 -5.32
C ASN A 58 -16.78 -2.09 -6.08
N TYR A 59 -15.56 -2.61 -5.87
CA TYR A 59 -15.12 -3.85 -6.50
C TYR A 59 -15.98 -5.05 -6.10
N LYS A 60 -16.37 -5.16 -4.83
CA LYS A 60 -17.30 -6.20 -4.34
C LYS A 60 -18.65 -6.18 -5.08
N LYS A 61 -19.12 -5.03 -5.55
CA LYS A 61 -20.33 -4.92 -6.40
C LYS A 61 -20.04 -5.39 -7.83
N THR A 62 -18.96 -4.90 -8.44
CA THR A 62 -18.58 -5.25 -9.81
C THR A 62 -18.31 -6.75 -9.99
N ARG A 63 -17.58 -7.36 -9.05
CA ARG A 63 -17.17 -8.78 -9.15
C ARG A 63 -18.35 -9.75 -9.16
N LYS A 64 -19.52 -9.38 -8.60
CA LYS A 64 -20.71 -10.25 -8.55
C LYS A 64 -21.16 -10.73 -9.92
N LYS A 65 -20.93 -9.94 -10.98
CA LYS A 65 -21.28 -10.29 -12.37
C LYS A 65 -20.49 -11.50 -12.90
N TYR A 66 -19.37 -11.83 -12.27
CA TYR A 66 -18.41 -12.81 -12.77
C TYR A 66 -18.18 -13.98 -11.78
N LEU A 67 -19.02 -14.10 -10.74
CA LEU A 67 -18.90 -15.18 -9.77
C LEU A 67 -19.43 -16.49 -10.36
N LEU A 68 -18.59 -17.53 -10.33
CA LEU A 68 -18.96 -18.90 -10.71
C LEU A 68 -19.38 -19.76 -9.51
N TYR A 69 -19.10 -19.30 -8.31
CA TYR A 69 -19.34 -20.02 -7.06
C TYR A 69 -19.98 -19.11 -6.02
N LYS A 70 -20.75 -19.73 -5.12
CA LYS A 70 -21.31 -19.08 -3.93
C LYS A 70 -20.32 -19.14 -2.77
#